data_AF-A0A958J9N9-F1
#
_entry.id   AF-A0A958J9N9-F1
#
_cell.length_a   1.000
_cell.length_b   1.000
_cell.length_c   1.000
_cell.angle_alpha   90.00
_cell.angle_beta   90.00
_cell.angle_gamma   90.00
#
_symmetry.space_group_name_H-M   'P 1'
#
loop_
_entity.id
_entity.type
_entity.pdbx_description
1 polymer ?
#
loop_
_entity_poly.entity_id
_entity_poly.type
_entity_poly.pdbx_seq_one_letter_code
_entity_poly.pdbx_strand_id
1 'polypeptide(L)' 'SGLEVGSPVKYLGIKVGTIKNISIAPEDVSRIIVKVALKPGTPVKEDARADIVSIG' A
#
# COMPACT_ATOMS: atom_id res chain seq x y z
N SER A 1 15.08 0.93 0.90
CA SER A 1 13.90 1.51 1.60
C SER A 1 12.84 1.78 0.56
N GLY A 2 11.70 1.07 0.59
CA GLY A 2 10.71 1.09 -0.50
C GLY A 2 9.26 1.36 -0.10
N LEU A 3 8.98 1.40 1.21
CA LEU A 3 7.65 1.60 1.76
C LEU A 3 7.65 2.83 2.66
N GLU A 4 7.25 3.98 2.11
CA GLU A 4 7.22 5.25 2.82
C GLU A 4 5.88 5.97 2.59
N VAL A 5 5.52 6.85 3.51
CA VAL A 5 4.33 7.70 3.33
C VAL A 5 4.55 8.59 2.11
N GLY A 6 3.55 8.65 1.22
CA GLY A 6 3.64 9.37 -0.05
C GLY A 6 4.11 8.53 -1.23
N SER A 7 4.69 7.34 -1.00
CA SER A 7 5.09 6.44 -2.10
C SER A 7 3.87 6.04 -2.97
N PRO A 8 4.09 5.82 -4.29
CA PRO A 8 3.01 5.49 -5.20
C PRO A 8 2.53 4.04 -5.01
N VAL A 9 1.21 3.86 -4.99
CA VAL A 9 0.61 2.53 -5.18
C VAL A 9 0.43 2.33 -6.68
N LYS A 10 0.99 1.23 -7.21
CA LYS A 10 0.96 0.92 -8.63
C LYS A 10 0.22 -0.39 -8.88
N TYR A 11 -0.49 -0.44 -9.98
CA TYR A 11 -1.06 -1.66 -10.53
C TYR A 11 -0.58 -1.81 -11.97
N LEU A 12 0.10 -2.91 -12.27
CA LEU A 12 0.73 -3.15 -13.58
C LEU A 12 1.60 -1.96 -14.06
N GLY A 13 2.34 -1.33 -13.13
CA GLY A 13 3.19 -0.16 -13.40
C GLY A 13 2.46 1.18 -13.40
N ILE A 14 1.13 1.20 -13.45
CA ILE A 14 0.32 2.43 -13.49
C ILE A 14 0.06 2.93 -12.08
N LYS A 15 0.32 4.21 -11.80
CA LYS A 15 0.01 4.83 -10.50
C LYS A 15 -1.51 4.94 -10.30
N VAL A 16 -2.03 4.20 -9.32
CA VAL A 16 -3.46 4.17 -8.95
C VAL A 16 -3.73 4.84 -7.61
N GLY A 17 -2.71 5.12 -6.81
CA GLY A 17 -2.89 5.73 -5.50
C GLY A 17 -1.59 6.16 -4.83
N THR A 18 -1.69 6.43 -3.54
CA THR A 18 -0.56 6.77 -2.67
C THR A 18 -0.72 6.16 -1.28
N ILE A 19 0.41 5.87 -0.63
CA ILE A 19 0.43 5.49 0.78
C ILE A 19 0.13 6.72 1.63
N LYS A 20 -0.83 6.60 2.55
CA LYS A 20 -1.25 7.66 3.47
C LYS A 20 -0.74 7.48 4.88
N ASN A 21 -0.60 6.24 5.34
CA ASN A 21 -0.10 5.95 6.68
C ASN A 21 0.53 4.55 6.71
N ILE A 22 1.53 4.37 7.56
CA ILE A 22 2.17 3.11 7.92
C ILE A 22 2.25 3.08 9.45
N SER A 23 1.67 2.06 10.08
CA SER A 23 1.67 1.91 11.53
C SER A 23 1.86 0.45 11.92
N ILE A 24 2.49 0.21 13.06
CA ILE A 24 2.51 -1.12 13.68
C ILE A 24 1.11 -1.41 14.24
N ALA A 25 0.60 -2.63 14.08
CA ALA A 25 -0.70 -2.99 14.63
C ALA A 25 -0.65 -2.96 16.16
N PRO A 26 -1.59 -2.27 16.85
CA PRO A 26 -1.52 -2.10 18.30
C PRO A 26 -1.72 -3.41 19.06
N GLU A 27 -2.43 -4.37 18.48
CA GLU A 27 -2.68 -5.70 19.04
C GLU A 27 -1.58 -6.74 18.75
N ASP A 28 -0.74 -6.51 17.73
CA ASP A 28 0.30 -7.45 17.31
C ASP A 28 1.45 -6.71 16.62
N VAL A 29 2.54 -6.50 17.35
CA VAL A 29 3.70 -5.73 16.86
C VAL A 29 4.45 -6.40 15.71
N SER A 30 4.17 -7.67 15.40
CA SER A 30 4.71 -8.35 14.22
C SER A 30 4.00 -7.95 12.92
N ARG A 31 2.88 -7.23 13.00
CA ARG A 31 2.08 -6.81 11.86
C ARG A 31 2.22 -5.31 11.60
N ILE A 32 2.27 -4.98 10.32
CA ILE A 32 2.24 -3.60 9.83
C ILE A 32 0.91 -3.35 9.12
N ILE A 33 0.25 -2.26 9.48
CA ILE A 33 -0.97 -1.76 8.84
C ILE A 33 -0.57 -0.63 7.90
N VAL A 34 -0.91 -0.78 6.62
CA VAL A 34 -0.66 0.24 5.60
C VAL A 34 -2.00 0.79 5.11
N LYS A 35 -2.20 2.10 5.28
CA LYS A 35 -3.38 2.79 4.74
C LYS A 35 -3.04 3.41 3.39
N VAL A 36 -3.76 2.99 2.35
CA VAL A 36 -3.62 3.53 1.00
C VAL A 36 -4.82 4.38 0.62
N ALA A 37 -4.60 5.40 -0.20
CA ALA A 37 -5.66 6.15 -0.87
C ALA A 37 -5.58 5.89 -2.38
N LEU A 38 -6.64 5.34 -2.95
CA LEU A 38 -6.77 5.07 -4.37
C LEU A 38 -7.53 6.20 -5.07
N LYS A 39 -7.28 6.37 -6.37
CA LYS A 39 -8.09 7.26 -7.22
C LYS A 39 -9.55 6.79 -7.21
N PRO A 40 -10.54 7.69 -7.17
CA PRO A 40 -11.94 7.32 -7.30
C PRO A 40 -12.19 6.43 -8.52
N GLY A 41 -13.01 5.38 -8.35
CA GLY A 41 -13.31 4.43 -9.42
C GLY A 41 -12.21 3.40 -9.70
N THR A 42 -11.10 3.37 -8.94
CA THR A 42 -10.12 2.27 -9.02
C THR A 42 -10.79 0.98 -8.53
N PRO A 43 -10.97 -0.05 -9.38
CA PRO A 43 -11.57 -1.30 -8.95
C PRO A 43 -10.61 -2.05 -8.02
N VAL A 44 -11.14 -2.57 -6.92
CA VAL A 44 -10.42 -3.44 -5.98
C VAL A 44 -11.17 -4.75 -5.91
N LYS A 45 -10.53 -5.84 -6.35
CA LYS A 45 -11.13 -7.17 -6.26
C LYS A 45 -11.09 -7.67 -4.82
N GLU A 46 -12.03 -8.53 -4.45
CA GLU A 46 -12.09 -9.15 -3.12
C GLU A 46 -10.84 -10.00 -2.82
N ASP A 47 -10.21 -10.57 -3.86
CA ASP A 47 -9.00 -11.38 -3.78
C ASP A 47 -7.70 -10.59 -4.05
N ALA A 48 -7.76 -9.25 -4.01
CA ALA A 48 -6.60 -8.41 -4.27
C ALA A 48 -5.46 -8.68 -3.27
N ARG A 49 -4.26 -8.89 -3.81
CA ARG A 49 -3.01 -9.01 -3.04
C ARG A 49 -2.08 -7.85 -3.36
N ALA A 50 -1.33 -7.42 -2.36
CA ALA A 50 -0.32 -6.38 -2.50
C ALA A 50 1.04 -6.97 -2.13
N ASP A 51 2.00 -6.81 -3.04
CA ASP A 51 3.39 -7.17 -2.79
C ASP A 51 4.20 -5.92 -2.46
N ILE A 52 5.06 -6.01 -1.45
CA ILE A 52 6.00 -4.95 -1.11
C ILE A 52 7.29 -5.25 -1.86
N VAL A 53 7.63 -4.37 -2.81
CA VAL A 53 8.87 -4.47 -3.58
C VAL A 53 9.84 -3.41 -3.08
N SER A 54 10.98 -3.82 -2.53
CA SER A 54 12.08 -2.89 -2.29
C SER A 54 12.85 -2.73 -3.59
N ILE A 55 12.87 -1.52 -4.14
CA ILE A 55 13.81 -1.16 -5.20
C ILE A 55 15.15 -0.94 -4.50
N GLY A 56 16.16 -1.71 -4.90
CA GLY A 56 17.55 -1.57 -4.43
C GLY A 56 18.16 -0.26 -4.89
#